data_AF-A0A9D4Y2Z9-F1
#
_entry.id   AF-A0A9D4Y2Z9-F1
#
_cell.length_a   1.000
_cell.length_b   1.000
_cell.length_c   1.000
_cell.angle_alpha   90.00
_cell.angle_beta   90.00
_cell.angle_gamma   90.00
#
_symmetry.space_group_name_H-M   'P 1'
#
loop_
_entity.id
_entity.type
_entity.pdbx_description
1 polymer ?
#
loop_
_entity_poly.entity_id
_entity_poly.type
_entity_poly.pdbx_seq_one_letter_code
_entity_poly.pdbx_strand_id
1 'polypeptide(L)'
;MNQLQFSDVPNSFFKYMNALLVLDISYNKYLVSLPDSLSNLKSLTSLILRECVSLKNVPPLGDLQALSRLVISGSSIEEAPKGLEKLVNLKWLDLSNNRSLKLKLGSFLSNLTKMQYFNLLSISAVVTMEDVQGMKMLECFEGAFDCKHYHAQNMVDMIYGLISSRF
;
A
#
# COMPACT_ATOMS: atom_id res chain seq x y z
N MET A 1 -20.50 13.67 -21.07
CA MET A 1 -19.99 14.12 -19.75
C MET A 1 -18.50 14.33 -19.91
N ASN A 2 -18.01 15.55 -19.68
CA ASN A 2 -16.64 15.98 -19.94
C ASN A 2 -15.65 15.18 -19.08
N GLN A 3 -15.03 14.14 -19.65
CA GLN A 3 -13.87 13.50 -19.04
C GLN A 3 -12.69 14.45 -19.20
N LEU A 4 -12.35 15.19 -18.15
CA LEU A 4 -11.10 15.94 -18.09
C LEU A 4 -9.96 14.91 -18.23
N GLN A 5 -9.25 14.99 -19.35
CA GLN A 5 -8.08 14.16 -19.65
C GLN A 5 -6.90 14.62 -18.78
N PHE A 6 -6.91 14.29 -17.49
CA PHE A 6 -5.76 14.53 -16.63
C PHE A 6 -4.75 13.40 -16.83
N SER A 7 -3.82 13.58 -17.76
CA SER A 7 -2.62 12.72 -17.82
C SER A 7 -1.73 12.97 -16.61
N ASP A 8 -1.63 14.23 -16.21
CA ASP A 8 -0.75 14.70 -15.13
C ASP A 8 -1.46 15.72 -14.25
N VAL A 9 -1.27 15.58 -12.94
CA VAL A 9 -1.75 16.56 -11.95
C VAL A 9 -0.62 17.57 -11.69
N PRO A 10 -0.83 18.88 -11.88
CA PRO A 10 0.22 19.88 -11.71
C PRO A 10 0.86 19.84 -10.32
N ASN A 11 2.17 20.11 -10.23
CA ASN A 11 2.87 20.04 -8.96
C ASN A 11 2.30 20.98 -7.88
N SER A 12 1.61 22.06 -8.24
CA SER A 12 0.99 22.96 -7.28
C SER A 12 -0.39 22.52 -6.78
N PHE A 13 -0.98 21.45 -7.33
CA PHE A 13 -2.37 21.08 -7.08
C PHE A 13 -2.69 20.91 -5.60
N PHE A 14 -1.83 20.23 -4.84
CA PHE A 14 -2.02 19.96 -3.41
C PHE A 14 -1.51 21.07 -2.48
N LYS A 15 -0.94 22.15 -3.01
CA LYS A 15 -0.17 23.16 -2.24
C LYS A 15 -0.91 23.76 -1.04
N TYR A 16 -2.23 23.89 -1.12
CA TYR A 16 -3.04 24.55 -0.10
C TYR A 16 -3.99 23.58 0.65
N MET A 17 -3.87 22.28 0.41
CA MET A 17 -4.76 21.25 0.96
C MET A 17 -4.22 20.66 2.27
N ASN A 18 -3.64 21.50 3.14
CA ASN A 18 -2.89 21.05 4.33
C ASN A 18 -3.73 20.25 5.34
N ALA A 19 -5.05 20.43 5.35
CA ALA A 19 -5.98 19.71 6.22
C ALA A 19 -6.64 18.49 5.55
N LEU A 20 -6.23 18.13 4.33
CA LEU A 20 -6.83 17.01 3.60
C LEU A 20 -6.53 15.69 4.33
N LEU A 21 -7.59 15.00 4.76
CA LEU A 21 -7.50 13.73 5.49
C LEU A 21 -7.61 12.52 4.54
N VAL A 22 -8.45 12.63 3.52
CA VAL A 22 -8.72 11.54 2.58
C VAL A 22 -8.56 12.06 1.16
N LEU A 23 -7.74 11.38 0.37
CA LEU A 23 -7.61 11.60 -1.05
C LEU A 23 -8.00 10.30 -1.77
N ASP A 24 -9.16 10.32 -2.41
CA ASP A 24 -9.61 9.27 -3.31
C ASP A 24 -9.66 9.84 -4.72
N ILE A 25 -8.79 9.30 -5.59
CA ILE A 25 -8.75 9.63 -7.01
C ILE A 25 -8.77 8.33 -7.83
N SER A 26 -9.50 7.35 -7.34
CA SER A 26 -9.77 6.09 -8.03
C SER A 26 -10.46 6.32 -9.38
N TYR A 27 -10.37 5.32 -10.27
CA TYR A 27 -11.02 5.27 -11.59
C TYR A 27 -10.57 6.36 -12.57
N ASN A 28 -9.41 6.97 -12.33
CA ASN A 28 -8.79 7.90 -13.27
C ASN A 28 -7.93 7.14 -14.29
N LYS A 29 -8.59 6.58 -15.31
CA LYS A 29 -7.94 5.74 -16.34
C LYS A 29 -6.77 6.38 -17.09
N TYR A 30 -6.72 7.71 -17.15
CA TYR A 30 -5.69 8.46 -17.88
C TYR A 30 -4.58 9.00 -16.98
N LEU A 31 -4.72 8.93 -15.65
CA LEU A 31 -3.71 9.42 -14.73
C LEU A 31 -2.43 8.59 -14.88
N VAL A 32 -1.34 9.23 -15.26
CA VAL A 32 -0.03 8.56 -15.45
C VAL A 32 0.86 8.71 -14.23
N SER A 33 0.78 9.88 -13.56
CA SER A 33 1.63 10.23 -12.43
C SER A 33 0.92 11.11 -11.41
N LEU A 34 1.39 11.05 -10.17
CA LEU A 34 1.02 12.00 -9.11
C LEU A 34 2.21 12.93 -8.80
N PRO A 35 1.95 14.21 -8.47
CA PRO A 35 3.00 15.19 -8.22
C PRO A 35 3.66 14.98 -6.85
N ASP A 36 4.93 15.35 -6.74
CA ASP A 36 5.70 15.31 -5.49
C ASP A 36 5.06 16.13 -4.35
N SER A 37 4.25 17.15 -4.68
CA SER A 37 3.52 17.91 -3.66
C SER A 37 2.50 17.09 -2.85
N LEU A 38 2.12 15.89 -3.31
CA LEU A 38 1.32 14.96 -2.52
C LEU A 38 2.01 14.60 -1.20
N SER A 39 3.35 14.50 -1.19
CA SER A 39 4.17 14.20 0.00
C SER A 39 4.11 15.30 1.08
N ASN A 40 3.55 16.47 0.75
CA ASN A 40 3.33 17.58 1.69
C ASN A 40 2.02 17.47 2.48
N LEU A 41 1.13 16.54 2.13
CA LEU A 41 -0.17 16.36 2.79
C LEU A 41 -0.03 15.68 4.16
N LYS A 42 0.61 16.34 5.13
CA LYS A 42 0.98 15.74 6.42
C LYS A 42 -0.21 15.24 7.26
N SER A 43 -1.41 15.76 7.01
CA SER A 43 -2.66 15.31 7.66
C SER A 43 -3.35 14.14 6.96
N LEU A 44 -2.83 13.68 5.81
CA LEU A 44 -3.47 12.63 5.02
C LEU A 44 -3.44 11.30 5.78
N THR A 45 -4.61 10.75 6.06
CA THR A 45 -4.80 9.47 6.74
C THR A 45 -5.17 8.34 5.79
N SER A 46 -5.74 8.67 4.62
CA SER A 46 -6.12 7.71 3.58
C SER A 46 -5.78 8.19 2.17
N LEU A 47 -5.05 7.38 1.42
CA LEU A 47 -4.77 7.56 -0.01
C LEU A 47 -5.34 6.36 -0.78
N ILE A 48 -6.25 6.62 -1.73
CA ILE A 48 -6.98 5.58 -2.47
C ILE A 48 -6.85 5.82 -3.97
N LEU A 49 -6.19 4.87 -4.64
CA LEU A 49 -5.82 4.86 -6.06
C LEU A 49 -6.26 3.53 -6.71
N ARG A 50 -7.57 3.26 -6.75
CA ARG A 50 -8.10 2.04 -7.39
C ARG A 50 -8.34 2.26 -8.86
N GLU A 51 -8.08 1.26 -9.70
CA GLU A 51 -8.42 1.28 -11.14
C GLU A 51 -7.86 2.50 -11.90
N CYS A 52 -6.70 3.00 -11.46
CA CYS A 52 -5.91 3.98 -12.20
C CYS A 52 -5.02 3.25 -13.19
N VAL A 53 -5.62 2.63 -14.20
CA VAL A 53 -4.95 1.64 -15.06
C VAL A 53 -3.71 2.16 -15.80
N SER A 54 -3.57 3.49 -16.00
CA SER A 54 -2.39 4.11 -16.62
C SER A 54 -1.36 4.63 -15.62
N LEU A 55 -1.63 4.57 -14.32
CA LEU A 55 -0.77 5.11 -13.27
C LEU A 55 0.49 4.25 -13.16
N LYS A 56 1.64 4.89 -13.38
CA LYS A 56 2.96 4.24 -13.32
C LYS A 56 3.77 4.71 -12.13
N ASN A 57 3.61 5.97 -11.73
CA ASN A 57 4.45 6.61 -10.72
C ASN A 57 3.60 7.25 -9.62
N VAL A 58 3.91 6.88 -8.37
CA VAL A 58 3.40 7.51 -7.16
C VAL A 58 4.59 8.12 -6.43
N PRO A 59 4.52 9.40 -5.99
CA PRO A 59 5.64 10.08 -5.35
C PRO A 59 6.00 9.42 -4.01
N PRO A 60 7.18 9.71 -3.44
CA PRO A 60 7.59 9.17 -2.15
C PRO A 60 6.56 9.46 -1.06
N LEU A 61 6.14 8.44 -0.31
CA LEU A 61 5.09 8.57 0.70
C LEU A 61 5.62 8.60 2.12
N GLY A 62 6.91 8.30 2.35
CA GLY A 62 7.48 8.12 3.70
C GLY A 62 7.40 9.34 4.62
N ASP A 63 6.95 10.46 4.09
CA ASP A 63 6.78 11.75 4.75
C ASP A 63 5.35 11.96 5.28
N LEU A 64 4.41 11.07 4.94
CA LEU A 64 3.00 11.09 5.32
C LEU A 64 2.77 10.30 6.62
N GLN A 65 3.28 10.83 7.73
CA GLN A 65 3.31 10.12 9.02
C GLN A 65 1.92 9.84 9.62
N ALA A 66 0.87 10.53 9.17
CA ALA A 66 -0.51 10.27 9.57
C ALA A 66 -1.19 9.16 8.74
N LEU A 67 -0.55 8.68 7.67
CA LEU A 67 -1.17 7.74 6.73
C LEU A 67 -1.41 6.39 7.42
N SER A 68 -2.68 5.99 7.43
CA SER A 68 -3.14 4.74 8.06
C SER A 68 -3.71 3.76 7.03
N ARG A 69 -4.16 4.27 5.88
CA ARG A 69 -4.72 3.47 4.78
C ARG A 69 -4.09 3.89 3.45
N LEU A 70 -3.48 2.93 2.77
CA LEU A 70 -2.94 3.08 1.43
C LEU A 70 -3.53 1.99 0.54
N VAL A 71 -4.22 2.42 -0.50
CA VAL A 71 -4.74 1.52 -1.54
C VAL A 71 -4.22 1.98 -2.88
N ILE A 72 -3.46 1.13 -3.54
CA ILE A 72 -3.02 1.28 -4.93
C ILE A 72 -3.34 -0.05 -5.60
N SER A 73 -4.50 -0.17 -6.23
CA SER A 73 -4.97 -1.45 -6.80
C SER A 73 -5.42 -1.27 -8.24
N GLY A 74 -5.13 -2.25 -9.10
CA GLY A 74 -5.51 -2.20 -10.50
C GLY A 74 -4.83 -1.04 -11.26
N SER A 75 -3.55 -0.81 -11.00
CA SER A 75 -2.74 0.21 -11.67
C SER A 75 -1.59 -0.44 -12.49
N SER A 76 -0.78 0.39 -13.15
CA SER A 76 0.39 -0.04 -13.94
C SER A 76 1.71 0.32 -13.25
N ILE A 77 1.72 0.44 -11.92
CA ILE A 77 2.95 0.74 -11.16
C ILE A 77 3.94 -0.43 -11.30
N GLU A 78 5.21 -0.10 -11.50
CA GLU A 78 6.30 -1.09 -11.61
C GLU A 78 7.08 -1.22 -10.30
N GLU A 79 7.08 -0.16 -9.48
CA GLU A 79 7.73 -0.09 -8.17
C GLU A 79 6.73 0.42 -7.13
N ALA A 80 6.92 0.01 -5.88
CA ALA A 80 6.16 0.55 -4.77
C ALA A 80 6.65 1.98 -4.44
N PRO A 81 5.79 2.86 -3.90
CA PRO A 81 6.21 4.22 -3.55
C PRO A 81 7.40 4.20 -2.58
N LYS A 82 8.39 5.07 -2.80
CA LYS A 82 9.55 5.15 -1.90
C LYS A 82 9.12 5.59 -0.50
N GLY A 83 9.75 5.02 0.53
CA GLY A 83 9.50 5.39 1.93
C GLY A 83 8.33 4.66 2.60
N LEU A 84 7.76 3.61 1.99
CA LEU A 84 6.73 2.79 2.64
C LEU A 84 7.16 2.29 4.03
N GLU A 85 8.44 2.00 4.22
CA GLU A 85 9.03 1.54 5.48
C GLU A 85 8.98 2.57 6.62
N LYS A 86 8.72 3.84 6.29
CA LYS A 86 8.58 4.95 7.24
C LYS A 86 7.13 5.16 7.68
N LEU A 87 6.17 4.46 7.08
CA LEU A 87 4.74 4.60 7.37
C LEU A 87 4.34 3.76 8.59
N VAL A 88 4.93 4.05 9.74
CA VAL A 88 4.75 3.26 10.98
C VAL A 88 3.32 3.25 11.54
N ASN A 89 2.45 4.14 11.02
CA ASN A 89 1.03 4.19 11.37
C ASN A 89 0.12 3.46 10.37
N LEU A 90 0.67 2.84 9.33
CA LEU A 90 -0.09 2.15 8.31
C LEU A 90 -0.74 0.89 8.90
N LYS A 91 -2.06 0.81 8.73
CA LYS A 91 -2.90 -0.31 9.17
C LYS A 91 -3.48 -1.10 8.01
N TRP A 92 -3.65 -0.45 6.87
CA TRP A 92 -4.27 -1.03 5.69
C TRP A 92 -3.39 -0.76 4.48
N LEU A 93 -2.86 -1.82 3.88
CA LEU A 93 -2.07 -1.77 2.65
C LEU A 93 -2.67 -2.73 1.63
N ASP A 94 -3.14 -2.17 0.52
CA ASP A 94 -3.63 -2.93 -0.62
C ASP A 94 -2.84 -2.51 -1.87
N LEU A 95 -2.01 -3.43 -2.37
CA LEU A 95 -1.24 -3.30 -3.61
C LEU A 95 -1.71 -4.31 -4.66
N SER A 96 -2.92 -4.85 -4.50
CA SER A 96 -3.43 -5.93 -5.35
C SER A 96 -3.57 -5.51 -6.81
N ASN A 97 -3.59 -6.49 -7.72
CA ASN A 97 -3.86 -6.28 -9.15
C ASN A 97 -2.88 -5.34 -9.88
N ASN A 98 -1.70 -5.06 -9.30
CA ASN A 98 -0.60 -4.41 -9.99
C ASN A 98 0.34 -5.46 -10.59
N ARG A 99 -0.04 -6.07 -11.72
CA ARG A 99 0.69 -7.21 -12.31
C ARG A 99 2.13 -6.89 -12.72
N SER A 100 2.44 -5.62 -13.00
CA SER A 100 3.78 -5.14 -13.34
C SER A 100 4.64 -4.83 -12.12
N LEU A 101 4.06 -4.80 -10.92
CA LEU A 101 4.73 -4.40 -9.69
C LEU A 101 5.78 -5.45 -9.29
N LYS A 102 7.04 -5.03 -9.30
CA LYS A 102 8.16 -5.81 -8.78
C LYS A 102 8.43 -5.36 -7.35
N LEU A 103 7.78 -6.03 -6.41
CA LEU A 103 8.00 -5.79 -4.98
C LEU A 103 9.11 -6.70 -4.47
N LYS A 104 10.27 -6.12 -4.12
CA LYS A 104 11.28 -6.83 -3.34
C LYS A 104 10.85 -6.78 -1.89
N LEU A 105 10.30 -7.86 -1.37
CA LEU A 105 9.99 -7.99 0.05
C LEU A 105 11.31 -8.17 0.83
N GLY A 106 11.40 -7.55 1.99
CA GLY A 106 12.59 -7.54 2.83
C GLY A 106 12.30 -6.91 4.19
N SER A 107 13.34 -6.72 5.00
CA SER A 107 13.20 -6.26 6.39
C SER A 107 12.51 -4.92 6.57
N PHE A 108 12.27 -4.13 5.53
CA PHE A 108 11.61 -2.83 5.63
C PHE A 108 10.14 -2.93 6.08
N LEU A 109 9.48 -4.09 5.88
CA LEU A 109 8.14 -4.35 6.41
C LEU A 109 8.12 -4.57 7.93
N SER A 110 9.27 -4.82 8.57
CA SER A 110 9.37 -5.04 10.02
C SER A 110 8.89 -3.85 10.86
N ASN A 111 8.92 -2.63 10.29
CA ASN A 111 8.46 -1.41 10.95
C ASN A 111 6.93 -1.24 10.91
N LEU A 112 6.22 -1.99 10.05
CA LEU A 112 4.76 -1.88 9.87
C LEU A 112 3.99 -2.70 10.90
N THR A 113 4.32 -2.50 12.18
CA THR A 113 3.82 -3.30 13.31
C THR A 113 2.32 -3.13 13.59
N LYS A 114 1.71 -2.06 13.08
CA LYS A 114 0.27 -1.76 13.20
C LYS A 114 -0.56 -2.29 12.04
N MET A 115 0.04 -3.02 11.10
CA MET A 115 -0.67 -3.58 9.95
C MET A 115 -1.79 -4.52 10.41
N GLN A 116 -3.00 -4.29 9.91
CA GLN A 116 -4.19 -5.11 10.14
C GLN A 116 -4.65 -5.80 8.85
N TYR A 117 -4.52 -5.11 7.70
CA TYR A 117 -4.91 -5.64 6.40
C TYR A 117 -3.75 -5.49 5.41
N PHE A 118 -3.31 -6.61 4.84
CA PHE A 118 -2.22 -6.64 3.86
C PHE A 118 -2.59 -7.47 2.64
N ASN A 119 -2.81 -6.80 1.50
CA ASN A 119 -3.22 -7.45 0.25
C ASN A 119 -2.21 -7.20 -0.87
N LEU A 120 -1.68 -8.32 -1.39
CA LEU A 120 -0.75 -8.44 -2.50
C LEU A 120 -1.29 -9.41 -3.58
N LEU A 121 -2.61 -9.66 -3.66
CA LEU A 121 -3.18 -10.53 -4.69
C LEU A 121 -2.82 -10.04 -6.09
N SER A 122 -2.59 -10.99 -7.00
CA SER A 122 -2.28 -10.70 -8.40
C SER A 122 -1.03 -9.82 -8.61
N ILE A 123 -0.06 -9.86 -7.69
CA ILE A 123 1.31 -9.37 -7.90
C ILE A 123 2.30 -10.55 -7.87
N SER A 124 3.51 -10.38 -8.42
CA SER A 124 4.51 -11.45 -8.51
C SER A 124 5.36 -11.65 -7.26
N ALA A 125 4.94 -11.11 -6.11
CA ALA A 125 5.70 -11.14 -4.87
C ALA A 125 5.27 -12.33 -4.00
N VAL A 126 6.24 -12.93 -3.30
CA VAL A 126 6.01 -14.03 -2.37
C VAL A 126 6.45 -13.57 -0.99
N VAL A 127 5.53 -13.59 -0.03
CA VAL A 127 5.75 -13.16 1.35
C VAL A 127 6.32 -14.30 2.16
N THR A 128 7.34 -14.01 2.96
CA THR A 128 7.98 -14.96 3.89
C THR A 128 7.61 -14.64 5.34
N MET A 129 7.92 -15.54 6.26
CA MET A 129 7.75 -15.30 7.70
C MET A 129 8.59 -14.11 8.20
N GLU A 130 9.78 -13.90 7.67
CA GLU A 130 10.66 -12.79 8.07
C GLU A 130 10.05 -11.43 7.71
N ASP A 131 9.27 -11.36 6.63
CA ASP A 131 8.61 -10.14 6.17
C ASP A 131 7.47 -9.70 7.11
N VAL A 132 6.77 -10.67 7.72
CA VAL A 132 5.54 -10.42 8.51
C VAL A 132 5.71 -10.63 10.00
N GLN A 133 6.88 -11.07 10.48
CA GLN A 133 7.13 -11.35 11.91
C GLN A 133 6.83 -10.17 12.86
N GLY A 134 6.91 -8.93 12.36
CA GLY A 134 6.58 -7.72 13.12
C GLY A 134 5.10 -7.35 13.14
N MET A 135 4.28 -7.91 12.24
CA MET A 135 2.87 -7.55 12.03
C MET A 135 1.94 -8.29 13.01
N LYS A 136 2.11 -8.03 14.31
CA LYS A 136 1.36 -8.71 15.38
C LYS A 136 -0.13 -8.36 15.42
N MET A 137 -0.55 -7.31 14.70
CA MET A 137 -1.94 -6.88 14.59
C MET A 137 -2.61 -7.35 13.29
N LEU A 138 -1.95 -8.20 12.50
CA LEU A 138 -2.44 -8.61 11.19
C LEU A 138 -3.72 -9.45 11.33
N GLU A 139 -4.83 -8.91 10.85
CA GLU A 139 -6.14 -9.53 10.87
C GLU A 139 -6.44 -10.24 9.55
N CYS A 140 -5.91 -9.72 8.44
CA CYS A 140 -6.15 -10.25 7.10
C CYS A 140 -4.92 -10.13 6.23
N PHE A 141 -4.55 -11.25 5.61
CA PHE A 141 -3.50 -11.35 4.61
C PHE A 141 -4.05 -12.00 3.34
N GLU A 142 -3.79 -11.39 2.19
CA GLU A 142 -4.16 -11.94 0.89
C GLU A 142 -2.95 -11.85 -0.07
N GLY A 143 -2.37 -12.99 -0.47
CA GLY A 143 -1.19 -13.01 -1.32
C GLY A 143 -0.51 -14.37 -1.36
N ALA A 144 0.53 -14.49 -2.19
CA ALA A 144 1.37 -15.69 -2.19
C ALA A 144 2.27 -15.70 -0.94
N PHE A 145 2.36 -16.85 -0.28
CA PHE A 145 3.10 -17.02 0.96
C PHE A 145 4.02 -18.25 0.88
N ASP A 146 5.29 -18.10 1.26
CA ASP A 146 6.25 -19.19 1.39
C ASP A 146 6.64 -19.41 2.86
N CYS A 147 6.47 -20.66 3.29
CA CYS A 147 6.65 -21.10 4.66
C CYS A 147 7.65 -22.25 4.83
N LYS A 148 8.39 -22.62 3.77
CA LYS A 148 9.20 -23.84 3.70
C LYS A 148 10.37 -23.92 4.71
N HIS A 149 10.70 -22.84 5.40
CA HIS A 149 11.83 -22.76 6.34
C HIS A 149 11.44 -22.53 7.80
N TYR A 150 10.16 -22.65 8.17
CA TYR A 150 9.70 -22.38 9.54
C TYR A 150 9.13 -23.65 10.21
N HIS A 151 9.45 -23.82 11.50
CA HIS A 151 8.95 -24.95 12.30
C HIS A 151 7.41 -24.95 12.37
N ALA A 152 6.80 -26.13 12.22
CA ALA A 152 5.35 -26.30 12.11
C ALA A 152 4.52 -25.64 13.24
N GLN A 153 5.06 -25.55 14.46
CA GLN A 153 4.38 -24.94 15.60
C GLN A 153 4.11 -23.43 15.40
N ASN A 154 5.07 -22.70 14.83
CA ASN A 154 4.96 -21.25 14.58
C ASN A 154 3.99 -20.94 13.42
N MET A 155 3.81 -21.88 12.50
CA MET A 155 2.84 -21.77 11.40
C MET A 155 1.40 -21.89 11.93
N VAL A 156 1.18 -22.78 12.90
CA VAL A 156 -0.10 -22.92 13.60
C VAL A 156 -0.44 -21.62 14.32
N ASP A 157 0.47 -21.04 15.10
CA ASP A 157 0.18 -19.79 15.83
C ASP A 157 -0.20 -18.61 14.91
N MET A 158 0.40 -18.51 13.72
CA MET A 158 0.02 -17.48 12.73
C MET A 158 -1.32 -17.77 12.04
N ILE A 159 -1.57 -19.03 11.63
CA ILE A 159 -2.85 -19.41 11.03
C ILE A 159 -4.00 -19.22 12.03
N TYR A 160 -3.80 -19.60 13.29
CA TYR A 160 -4.78 -19.37 14.36
C TYR A 160 -4.91 -17.89 14.73
N GLY A 161 -3.84 -17.09 14.66
CA GLY A 161 -3.90 -15.62 14.78
C GLY A 161 -4.70 -14.94 13.65
N LEU A 162 -4.50 -15.38 12.40
CA LEU A 162 -5.22 -14.88 11.23
C LEU A 162 -6.67 -15.38 11.14
N ILE A 163 -7.00 -16.51 11.78
CA ILE A 163 -8.36 -17.07 11.82
C ILE A 163 -9.14 -16.56 13.05
N SER A 164 -8.50 -16.33 14.19
CA SER A 164 -9.16 -15.84 15.41
C SER A 164 -9.61 -14.38 15.34
N SER A 165 -9.12 -13.60 14.37
CA SER A 165 -9.68 -12.28 14.02
C SER A 165 -11.07 -12.35 13.35
N ARG A 166 -11.61 -13.56 13.08
CA ARG A 166 -12.93 -13.77 12.47
C ARG A 166 -14.05 -14.15 13.45
N PHE A 167 -13.84 -14.02 14.76
CA PHE A 167 -14.91 -14.18 15.77
C PHE A 167 -14.88 -13.08 16.82
#